data_AF-A0A1G8X364-F1
#
_entry.id   AF-A0A1G8X364-F1
#
_cell.length_a   1.000
_cell.length_b   1.000
_cell.length_c   1.000
_cell.angle_alpha   90.00
_cell.angle_beta   90.00
_cell.angle_gamma   90.00
#
_symmetry.space_group_name_H-M   'P 1'
#
loop_
_entity.id
_entity.type
_entity.pdbx_description
1 polymer ?
#
loop_
_entity_poly.entity_id
_entity_poly.type
_entity_poly.pdbx_seq_one_letter_code
_entity_poly.pdbx_strand_id
1 'polypeptide(L)'
;MHGLVNKSIQCFVQDNYGQVVWIEIARQIGIEVSGFESMLTYEDALTNALIEAASCLLDKPEDMFLEDVGTYLVSHPNTEAIRRLLRFGGQTFSEFLLSLDDLPDRVRLAVPDLLLPNLELLGGEDGQFELRVGGPEPRYACVLVGILRAMADDFGALAFLEQESTTGNGPTIRISLLDSAFSEGRSFSLARPTANAPEPQA
;
A
#
# COMPACT_ATOMS: atom_id res chain seq x y z
N MET A 1 -4.99 11.93 -11.22
CA MET A 1 -4.74 11.12 -10.02
C MET A 1 -5.69 11.49 -8.89
N HIS A 2 -6.24 10.50 -8.17
CA HIS A 2 -7.15 10.74 -7.04
C HIS A 2 -6.40 11.29 -5.82
N GLY A 3 -6.99 12.25 -5.10
CA GLY A 3 -6.37 12.98 -3.99
C GLY A 3 -5.96 12.10 -2.81
N LEU A 4 -6.66 10.99 -2.56
CA LEU A 4 -6.23 9.96 -1.60
C LEU A 4 -4.81 9.45 -1.85
N VAL A 5 -4.36 9.30 -3.10
CA VAL A 5 -3.01 8.84 -3.42
C VAL A 5 -1.98 9.86 -2.95
N ASN A 6 -2.16 11.11 -3.37
CA ASN A 6 -1.24 12.21 -3.02
C ASN A 6 -1.27 12.50 -1.52
N LYS A 7 -2.45 12.40 -0.89
CA LYS A 7 -2.60 12.54 0.56
C LYS A 7 -1.87 11.43 1.31
N SER A 8 -1.92 10.20 0.82
CA SER A 8 -1.18 9.08 1.43
C SER A 8 0.33 9.31 1.39
N ILE A 9 0.85 9.79 0.25
CA ILE A 9 2.27 10.14 0.11
C ILE A 9 2.63 11.31 1.05
N GLN A 10 1.79 12.35 1.12
CA GLN A 10 1.96 13.45 2.06
C GLN A 10 2.05 12.94 3.51
N CYS A 11 1.09 12.11 3.94
CA CYS A 11 1.07 11.57 5.30
C CYS A 11 2.31 10.71 5.59
N PHE A 12 2.74 9.87 4.64
CA PHE A 12 3.99 9.11 4.75
C PHE A 12 5.19 10.03 5.02
N VAL A 13 5.33 11.09 4.22
CA VAL A 13 6.43 12.05 4.39
C VAL A 13 6.36 12.71 5.77
N GLN A 14 5.18 13.19 6.17
CA GLN A 14 4.99 13.89 7.43
C GLN A 14 5.25 13.01 8.64
N ASP A 15 4.74 11.77 8.63
CA ASP A 15 4.84 10.85 9.76
C ASP A 15 6.27 10.30 9.93
N ASN A 16 6.99 10.07 8.84
CA ASN A 16 8.32 9.44 8.89
C ASN A 16 9.49 10.43 8.84
N TYR A 17 9.32 11.58 8.19
CA TYR A 17 10.40 12.56 7.98
C TYR A 17 10.07 13.95 8.54
N GLY A 18 8.85 14.14 9.03
CA GLY A 18 8.43 15.34 9.73
C GLY A 18 7.98 16.49 8.82
N GLN A 19 7.39 17.50 9.45
CA GLN A 19 6.76 18.63 8.77
C GLN A 19 7.73 19.47 7.94
N VAL A 20 9.00 19.57 8.36
CA VAL A 20 10.02 20.37 7.67
C VAL A 20 10.29 19.84 6.27
N VAL A 21 10.41 18.52 6.13
CA VAL A 21 10.63 17.85 4.83
C VAL A 21 9.41 18.04 3.94
N TRP A 22 8.21 17.88 4.48
CA TRP A 22 6.97 18.12 3.73
C TRP A 22 6.85 19.56 3.21
N ILE A 23 7.16 20.57 4.04
CA ILE A 23 7.12 21.98 3.62
C ILE A 23 8.06 22.23 2.43
N GLU A 24 9.25 21.64 2.44
CA GLU A 24 10.21 21.80 1.34
C GLU A 24 9.70 21.15 0.05
N ILE A 25 9.11 19.95 0.13
CA ILE A 25 8.49 19.29 -1.03
C ILE A 25 7.33 20.13 -1.57
N ALA A 26 6.41 20.58 -0.71
CA ALA A 26 5.27 21.42 -1.11
C ALA A 26 5.73 22.70 -1.84
N ARG A 27 6.80 23.33 -1.33
CA ARG A 27 7.43 24.50 -1.96
C ARG A 27 8.02 24.17 -3.33
N GLN A 28 8.69 23.03 -3.49
CA GLN A 28 9.29 22.63 -4.76
C GLN A 28 8.26 22.34 -5.85
N ILE A 29 7.14 21.70 -5.50
CA ILE A 29 6.07 21.36 -6.46
C ILE A 29 5.02 22.47 -6.60
N GLY A 30 5.18 23.60 -5.90
CA GLY A 30 4.37 24.79 -6.06
C GLY A 30 2.96 24.70 -5.47
N ILE A 31 2.76 23.93 -4.39
CA ILE A 31 1.48 23.80 -3.69
C ILE A 31 1.50 24.44 -2.30
N GLU A 32 0.33 24.59 -1.70
CA GLU A 32 0.20 25.02 -0.31
C GLU A 32 0.69 23.93 0.67
N VAL A 33 1.18 24.36 1.83
CA VAL A 33 1.65 23.45 2.90
C VAL A 33 0.50 22.60 3.48
N SER A 34 -0.75 23.05 3.35
CA SER A 34 -1.97 22.27 3.65
C SER A 34 -2.01 20.96 2.85
N GLY A 35 -1.47 20.97 1.64
CA GLY A 35 -1.25 19.81 0.79
C GLY A 35 -2.50 19.38 0.04
N PHE A 36 -2.77 18.08 0.07
CA PHE A 36 -3.81 17.46 -0.73
C PHE A 36 -5.10 17.21 0.05
N GLU A 37 -6.22 17.36 -0.64
CA GLU A 37 -7.56 17.03 -0.17
C GLU A 37 -7.96 15.66 -0.74
N SER A 38 -8.40 14.76 0.14
CA SER A 38 -8.63 13.35 -0.24
C SER A 38 -9.73 13.15 -1.28
N MET A 39 -10.73 14.04 -1.30
CA MET A 39 -11.91 13.95 -2.17
C MET A 39 -11.77 14.71 -3.49
N LEU A 40 -10.60 15.29 -3.77
CA LEU A 40 -10.33 15.99 -5.03
C LEU A 40 -9.53 15.12 -5.99
N THR A 41 -9.57 15.47 -7.27
CA THR A 41 -8.72 14.88 -8.31
C THR A 41 -7.70 15.92 -8.76
N TYR A 42 -6.47 15.47 -8.95
CA TYR A 42 -5.33 16.28 -9.35
C TYR A 42 -4.77 15.79 -10.69
N GLU A 43 -4.01 16.64 -11.38
CA GLU A 43 -3.29 16.23 -12.58
C GLU A 43 -2.22 15.19 -12.25
N ASP A 44 -2.01 14.22 -13.14
CA ASP A 44 -1.00 13.17 -12.94
C ASP A 44 0.41 13.78 -12.85
N ALA A 45 0.66 14.87 -13.59
CA ALA A 45 1.91 15.62 -13.53
C ALA A 45 2.26 16.11 -12.11
N LEU A 46 1.25 16.50 -11.32
CA LEU A 46 1.47 16.93 -9.93
C LEU A 46 1.87 15.76 -9.03
N THR A 47 1.31 14.57 -9.28
CA THR A 47 1.69 13.34 -8.56
C THR A 47 3.11 12.94 -8.92
N ASN A 48 3.49 13.09 -10.19
CA ASN A 48 4.85 12.82 -10.66
C ASN A 48 5.85 13.76 -10.00
N ALA A 49 5.57 15.06 -10.01
CA ALA A 49 6.41 16.06 -9.35
C ALA A 49 6.54 15.79 -7.84
N LEU A 50 5.46 15.37 -7.17
CA LEU A 50 5.48 15.00 -5.77
C LEU A 50 6.44 13.82 -5.49
N ILE A 51 6.34 12.76 -6.28
CA ILE A 51 7.20 11.57 -6.12
C ILE A 51 8.66 11.91 -6.43
N GLU A 52 8.92 12.65 -7.50
CA GLU A 52 10.27 13.08 -7.90
C GLU A 52 10.91 13.96 -6.82
N ALA A 53 10.19 14.98 -6.34
CA ALA A 53 10.67 15.87 -5.29
C ALA A 53 10.93 15.13 -3.98
N ALA A 54 10.05 14.21 -3.57
CA ALA A 54 10.25 13.40 -2.38
C ALA A 54 11.46 12.47 -2.52
N SER A 55 11.59 11.79 -3.66
CA SER A 55 12.70 10.87 -3.94
C SER A 55 14.05 11.60 -3.94
N CYS A 56 14.11 12.77 -4.59
CA CYS A 56 15.30 13.61 -4.63
C CYS A 56 15.67 14.15 -3.24
N LEU A 57 14.70 14.69 -2.49
CA LEU A 57 14.97 15.28 -1.18
C LEU A 57 15.36 14.24 -0.12
N LEU A 58 14.83 13.02 -0.23
CA LEU A 58 15.12 11.91 0.68
C LEU A 58 16.35 11.08 0.26
N ASP A 59 16.99 11.40 -0.87
CA ASP A 59 18.10 10.66 -1.45
C ASP A 59 17.77 9.16 -1.62
N LYS A 60 16.58 8.89 -2.19
CA LYS A 60 16.08 7.53 -2.44
C LYS A 60 15.66 7.37 -3.89
N PRO A 61 16.02 6.26 -4.55
CA PRO A 61 15.39 5.83 -5.79
C PRO A 61 13.86 5.77 -5.66
N GLU A 62 13.15 6.15 -6.73
CA GLU A 62 11.68 6.25 -6.72
C GLU A 62 10.99 4.92 -6.38
N ASP A 63 11.54 3.80 -6.84
CA ASP A 63 11.04 2.46 -6.57
C ASP A 63 11.08 2.14 -5.07
N MET A 64 12.22 2.35 -4.41
CA MET A 64 12.36 2.18 -2.96
C MET A 64 11.47 3.15 -2.19
N PHE A 65 11.35 4.41 -2.63
CA PHE A 65 10.44 5.37 -2.00
C PHE A 65 8.98 4.88 -2.03
N LEU A 66 8.53 4.36 -3.17
CA LEU A 66 7.18 3.85 -3.34
C LEU A 66 6.94 2.53 -2.59
N GLU A 67 7.94 1.65 -2.49
CA GLU A 67 7.91 0.48 -1.62
C GLU A 67 7.75 0.88 -0.13
N ASP A 68 8.46 1.91 0.32
CA ASP A 68 8.32 2.44 1.68
C ASP A 68 6.92 3.03 1.91
N VAL A 69 6.36 3.74 0.93
CA VAL A 69 4.97 4.24 0.97
C VAL A 69 4.01 3.06 1.11
N GLY A 70 4.17 2.01 0.30
CA GLY A 70 3.34 0.80 0.37
C GLY A 70 3.40 0.12 1.73
N THR A 71 4.60 0.00 2.31
CA THR A 71 4.80 -0.53 3.67
C THR A 71 4.09 0.33 4.72
N TYR A 72 4.21 1.65 4.63
CA TYR A 72 3.55 2.60 5.53
C TYR A 72 2.02 2.48 5.50
N LEU A 73 1.42 2.26 4.33
CA LEU A 73 -0.04 2.13 4.19
C LEU A 73 -0.64 1.01 5.03
N VAL A 74 0.13 0.00 5.41
CA VAL A 74 -0.38 -1.17 6.14
C VAL A 74 0.29 -1.42 7.49
N SER A 75 1.37 -0.70 7.80
CA SER A 75 2.12 -0.86 9.05
C SER A 75 1.89 0.27 10.05
N HIS A 76 1.54 1.47 9.58
CA HIS A 76 1.48 2.66 10.44
C HIS A 76 0.12 2.82 11.14
N PRO A 77 0.07 3.26 12.41
CA PRO A 77 -1.19 3.42 13.15
C PRO A 77 -2.19 4.39 12.50
N ASN A 78 -1.72 5.43 11.79
CA ASN A 78 -2.61 6.37 11.10
C ASN A 78 -3.31 5.76 9.88
N THR A 79 -2.79 4.65 9.34
CA THR A 79 -3.30 3.95 8.15
C THR A 79 -3.88 2.57 8.48
N GLU A 80 -4.09 2.26 9.76
CA GLU A 80 -4.59 0.97 10.26
C GLU A 80 -5.89 0.50 9.57
N ALA A 81 -6.72 1.43 9.08
CA ALA A 81 -7.94 1.11 8.32
C ALA A 81 -7.63 0.34 7.02
N ILE A 82 -6.55 0.69 6.31
CA ILE A 82 -6.14 0.05 5.05
C ILE A 82 -5.64 -1.37 5.35
N ARG A 83 -4.78 -1.53 6.36
CA ARG A 83 -4.36 -2.84 6.87
C ARG A 83 -5.56 -3.74 7.15
N ARG A 84 -6.57 -3.23 7.87
CA ARG A 84 -7.77 -4.01 8.22
C ARG A 84 -8.60 -4.39 7.00
N LEU A 85 -8.71 -3.50 6.01
CA LEU A 85 -9.38 -3.80 4.76
C LEU A 85 -8.68 -4.93 4.00
N LEU A 86 -7.35 -4.91 3.94
CA LEU A 86 -6.58 -5.98 3.29
C LEU A 86 -6.63 -7.30 4.06
N ARG A 87 -6.61 -7.24 5.40
CA ARG A 87 -6.84 -8.39 6.28
C ARG A 87 -8.19 -9.06 6.09
N PHE A 88 -9.17 -8.36 5.57
CA PHE A 88 -10.48 -8.94 5.22
C PHE A 88 -10.40 -9.92 4.04
N GLY A 89 -9.32 -9.87 3.26
CA GLY A 89 -9.11 -10.72 2.09
C GLY A 89 -8.82 -12.20 2.42
N GLY A 90 -8.43 -12.53 3.65
CA GLY A 90 -8.14 -13.91 4.03
C GLY A 90 -7.61 -14.07 5.46
N GLN A 91 -7.70 -15.28 5.99
CA GLN A 91 -7.14 -15.62 7.31
C GLN A 91 -5.66 -15.98 7.23
N THR A 92 -5.21 -16.45 6.06
CA THR A 92 -3.79 -16.75 5.78
C THR A 92 -3.24 -15.82 4.70
N PHE A 93 -1.91 -15.73 4.60
CA PHE A 93 -1.28 -14.94 3.54
C PHE A 93 -1.65 -15.46 2.15
N SER A 94 -1.72 -16.78 1.94
CA SER A 94 -2.13 -17.37 0.67
C SER A 94 -3.58 -17.02 0.30
N GLU A 95 -4.52 -17.07 1.25
CA GLU A 95 -5.91 -16.64 1.01
C GLU A 95 -5.98 -15.16 0.67
N PHE A 96 -5.21 -14.33 1.38
CA PHE A 96 -5.09 -12.92 1.05
C PHE A 96 -4.57 -12.69 -0.37
N LEU A 97 -3.51 -13.39 -0.79
CA LEU A 97 -3.00 -13.31 -2.17
C LEU A 97 -4.10 -13.65 -3.17
N LEU A 98 -4.79 -14.78 -2.98
CA LEU A 98 -5.91 -15.21 -3.85
C LEU A 98 -7.06 -14.20 -3.92
N SER A 99 -7.21 -13.34 -2.91
CA SER A 99 -8.23 -12.29 -2.87
C SER A 99 -7.85 -10.99 -3.57
N LEU A 100 -6.59 -10.85 -4.06
CA LEU A 100 -6.08 -9.60 -4.61
C LEU A 100 -6.73 -9.22 -5.95
N ASP A 101 -7.12 -10.19 -6.76
CA ASP A 101 -7.77 -9.96 -8.07
C ASP A 101 -9.06 -9.16 -7.91
N ASP A 102 -9.79 -9.39 -6.82
CA ASP A 102 -11.03 -8.70 -6.47
C ASP A 102 -10.78 -7.35 -5.76
N LEU A 103 -9.55 -7.02 -5.38
CA LEU A 103 -9.24 -5.81 -4.61
C LEU A 103 -9.64 -4.51 -5.34
N PRO A 104 -9.33 -4.33 -6.64
CA PRO A 104 -9.73 -3.12 -7.37
C PRO A 104 -11.24 -2.89 -7.34
N ASP A 105 -12.03 -3.96 -7.50
CA ASP A 105 -13.49 -3.88 -7.47
C ASP A 105 -14.02 -3.59 -6.08
N ARG A 106 -13.46 -4.21 -5.03
CA ARG A 106 -13.81 -3.89 -3.63
C ARG A 106 -13.53 -2.42 -3.30
N VAL A 107 -12.39 -1.88 -3.74
CA VAL A 107 -12.04 -0.48 -3.52
C VAL A 107 -12.99 0.45 -4.27
N ARG A 108 -13.36 0.12 -5.50
CA ARG A 108 -14.31 0.90 -6.31
C ARG A 108 -15.69 1.01 -5.65
N LEU A 109 -16.12 -0.01 -4.89
CA LEU A 109 -17.38 0.07 -4.13
C LEU A 109 -17.33 1.10 -2.99
N ALA A 110 -16.15 1.33 -2.42
CA ALA A 110 -15.97 2.28 -1.32
C ALA A 110 -15.60 3.69 -1.82
N VAL A 111 -14.74 3.77 -2.84
CA VAL A 111 -14.25 5.01 -3.45
C VAL A 111 -14.28 4.85 -4.97
N PRO A 112 -15.40 5.17 -5.64
CA PRO A 112 -15.58 4.92 -7.07
C PRO A 112 -14.54 5.61 -7.97
N ASP A 113 -14.06 6.78 -7.55
CA ASP A 113 -13.12 7.60 -8.32
C ASP A 113 -11.65 7.22 -8.10
N LEU A 114 -11.36 6.28 -7.17
CA LEU A 114 -10.02 5.75 -6.97
C LEU A 114 -9.76 4.61 -7.95
N LEU A 115 -9.01 4.91 -8.99
CA LEU A 115 -8.63 3.95 -10.03
C LEU A 115 -7.36 3.19 -9.62
N LEU A 116 -7.54 1.95 -9.16
CA LEU A 116 -6.45 1.00 -8.97
C LEU A 116 -6.13 0.25 -10.28
N PRO A 117 -4.87 -0.20 -10.46
CA PRO A 117 -4.53 -1.10 -11.55
C PRO A 117 -5.33 -2.41 -11.43
N ASN A 118 -5.57 -3.06 -12.57
CA ASN A 118 -6.08 -4.42 -12.55
C ASN A 118 -5.00 -5.35 -12.00
N LEU A 119 -5.41 -6.28 -11.14
CA LEU A 119 -4.54 -7.28 -10.54
C LEU A 119 -4.98 -8.65 -11.04
N GLU A 120 -4.02 -9.46 -11.46
CA GLU A 120 -4.25 -10.86 -11.84
C GLU A 120 -3.19 -11.73 -11.17
N LEU A 121 -3.63 -12.61 -10.28
CA LEU A 121 -2.79 -13.56 -9.58
C LEU A 121 -2.83 -14.91 -10.29
N LEU A 122 -1.64 -15.42 -10.59
CA LEU A 122 -1.45 -16.73 -11.20
C LEU A 122 -0.64 -17.64 -10.27
N GLY A 123 -0.82 -18.94 -10.45
CA GLY A 123 -0.11 -19.96 -9.67
C GLY A 123 -0.82 -20.31 -8.37
N GLY A 124 -0.03 -20.60 -7.34
CA GLY A 124 -0.47 -21.07 -6.03
C GLY A 124 -0.19 -22.55 -5.75
N GLU A 125 0.29 -23.28 -6.76
CA GLU A 125 0.89 -24.61 -6.56
C GLU A 125 2.28 -24.45 -5.93
N ASP A 126 2.59 -25.27 -4.92
CA ASP A 126 3.87 -25.27 -4.19
C ASP A 126 4.30 -23.92 -3.58
N GLY A 127 3.35 -23.02 -3.33
CA GLY A 127 3.61 -21.71 -2.70
C GLY A 127 4.24 -20.68 -3.64
N GLN A 128 4.23 -20.90 -4.96
CA GLN A 128 4.73 -19.94 -5.95
C GLN A 128 3.58 -19.18 -6.60
N PHE A 129 3.62 -17.86 -6.56
CA PHE A 129 2.61 -16.99 -7.16
C PHE A 129 3.26 -15.95 -8.07
N GLU A 130 2.50 -15.52 -9.08
CA GLU A 130 2.84 -14.42 -9.98
C GLU A 130 1.69 -13.41 -9.95
N LEU A 131 1.96 -12.21 -9.45
CA LEU A 131 0.99 -11.10 -9.47
C LEU A 131 1.31 -10.17 -10.64
N ARG A 132 0.43 -10.14 -11.63
CA ARG A 132 0.50 -9.20 -12.75
C ARG A 132 -0.22 -7.91 -12.38
N VAL A 133 0.48 -6.80 -12.58
CA VAL A 133 -0.05 -5.46 -12.32
C VAL A 133 -0.30 -4.78 -13.66
N GLY A 134 -1.57 -4.70 -14.03
CA GLY A 134 -2.01 -4.11 -15.28
C GLY A 134 -2.11 -2.59 -15.23
N GLY A 135 -2.37 -1.98 -16.39
CA GLY A 135 -2.59 -0.54 -16.53
C GLY A 135 -1.35 0.24 -16.94
N PRO A 136 -1.51 1.56 -17.17
CA PRO A 136 -0.47 2.39 -17.76
C PRO A 136 0.61 2.85 -16.78
N GLU A 137 0.43 2.61 -15.48
CA GLU A 137 1.27 3.17 -14.42
C GLU A 137 2.09 2.07 -13.71
N PRO A 138 3.35 1.84 -14.09
CA PRO A 138 4.18 0.78 -13.53
C PRO A 138 4.51 0.97 -12.05
N ARG A 139 4.48 2.23 -11.55
CA ARG A 139 4.85 2.57 -10.16
C ARG A 139 3.94 1.94 -9.11
N TYR A 140 2.74 1.50 -9.49
CA TYR A 140 1.88 0.73 -8.58
C TYR A 140 2.51 -0.59 -8.15
N ALA A 141 3.34 -1.21 -8.99
CA ALA A 141 4.02 -2.45 -8.61
C ALA A 141 4.95 -2.25 -7.41
N CYS A 142 5.71 -1.14 -7.39
CA CYS A 142 6.58 -0.81 -6.26
C CYS A 142 5.76 -0.62 -4.96
N VAL A 143 4.63 0.09 -5.03
CA VAL A 143 3.73 0.25 -3.87
C VAL A 143 3.18 -1.10 -3.41
N LEU A 144 2.79 -1.97 -4.34
CA LEU A 144 2.28 -3.31 -4.03
C LEU A 144 3.36 -4.19 -3.41
N VAL A 145 4.61 -4.14 -3.86
CA VAL A 145 5.72 -4.87 -3.25
C VAL A 145 5.87 -4.52 -1.77
N GLY A 146 5.81 -3.21 -1.44
CA GLY A 146 5.83 -2.74 -0.04
C GLY A 146 4.66 -3.26 0.78
N ILE A 147 3.44 -3.16 0.24
CA ILE A 147 2.23 -3.68 0.88
C ILE A 147 2.35 -5.19 1.13
N LEU A 148 2.74 -5.97 0.12
CA LEU A 148 2.78 -7.42 0.20
C LEU A 148 3.84 -7.90 1.19
N ARG A 149 5.03 -7.29 1.23
CA ARG A 149 6.06 -7.60 2.22
C ARG A 149 5.55 -7.36 3.63
N ALA A 150 5.01 -6.17 3.89
CA ALA A 150 4.50 -5.83 5.21
C ALA A 150 3.30 -6.71 5.63
N MET A 151 2.45 -7.10 4.68
CA MET A 151 1.33 -8.01 4.92
C MET A 151 1.78 -9.44 5.20
N ALA A 152 2.84 -9.93 4.54
CA ALA A 152 3.43 -11.23 4.83
C ALA A 152 3.91 -11.29 6.29
N ASP A 153 4.68 -10.29 6.72
CA ASP A 153 5.11 -10.13 8.11
C ASP A 153 3.91 -10.03 9.07
N ASP A 154 2.89 -9.27 8.68
CA ASP A 154 1.68 -9.14 9.47
C ASP A 154 1.02 -10.52 9.68
N PHE A 155 1.04 -11.41 8.68
CA PHE A 155 0.46 -12.76 8.76
C PHE A 155 1.37 -13.75 9.47
N GLY A 156 2.62 -13.36 9.74
CA GLY A 156 3.65 -14.27 10.23
C GLY A 156 4.17 -15.23 9.15
N ALA A 157 3.97 -14.90 7.87
CA ALA A 157 4.41 -15.69 6.72
C ALA A 157 5.80 -15.23 6.23
N LEU A 158 6.67 -16.17 5.89
CA LEU A 158 7.93 -15.89 5.22
C LEU A 158 7.73 -15.97 3.71
N ALA A 159 7.69 -14.79 3.06
CA ALA A 159 7.55 -14.67 1.62
C ALA A 159 8.73 -13.90 1.02
N PHE A 160 9.24 -14.38 -0.10
CA PHE A 160 10.25 -13.68 -0.90
C PHE A 160 9.57 -13.05 -2.12
N LEU A 161 9.89 -11.78 -2.39
CA LEU A 161 9.24 -10.99 -3.44
C LEU A 161 10.28 -10.39 -4.39
N GLU A 162 10.13 -10.68 -5.68
CA GLU A 162 10.94 -10.11 -6.75
C GLU A 162 10.05 -9.40 -7.78
N GLN A 163 10.41 -8.17 -8.13
CA GLN A 163 9.76 -7.45 -9.22
C GLN A 163 10.51 -7.69 -10.52
N GLU A 164 9.81 -8.17 -11.53
CA GLU A 164 10.33 -8.30 -12.89
C GLU A 164 9.73 -7.21 -13.79
N SER A 165 10.59 -6.54 -14.55
CA SER A 165 10.16 -5.62 -15.60
C SER A 165 9.81 -6.42 -16.86
N THR A 166 8.53 -6.72 -17.05
CA THR A 166 8.09 -7.51 -18.21
C THR A 166 7.81 -6.60 -19.41
N THR A 167 8.46 -6.88 -20.54
CA THR A 167 8.21 -6.21 -21.82
C THR A 167 6.85 -6.65 -22.37
N GLY A 168 5.81 -5.85 -22.15
CA GLY A 168 4.52 -5.94 -22.88
C GLY A 168 3.27 -6.19 -22.04
N ASN A 169 3.37 -6.85 -20.88
CA ASN A 169 2.21 -7.21 -20.04
C ASN A 169 2.09 -6.39 -18.74
N GLY A 170 2.88 -5.32 -18.58
CA GLY A 170 2.99 -4.58 -17.33
C GLY A 170 3.94 -5.27 -16.33
N PRO A 171 4.28 -4.59 -15.22
CA PRO A 171 5.17 -5.16 -14.21
C PRO A 171 4.57 -6.39 -13.56
N THR A 172 5.45 -7.33 -13.19
CA THR A 172 5.07 -8.61 -12.58
C THR A 172 5.83 -8.79 -11.27
N ILE A 173 5.13 -9.24 -10.22
CA ILE A 173 5.72 -9.51 -8.91
C ILE A 173 5.66 -11.02 -8.69
N ARG A 174 6.83 -11.66 -8.61
CA ARG A 174 6.94 -13.07 -8.21
C ARG A 174 6.97 -13.16 -6.70
N ILE A 175 6.19 -14.08 -6.16
CA ILE A 175 6.03 -14.28 -4.72
C ILE A 175 6.29 -15.76 -4.43
N SER A 176 7.34 -16.03 -3.66
CA SER A 176 7.67 -17.37 -3.18
C SER A 176 7.33 -17.45 -1.69
N LEU A 177 6.25 -18.14 -1.35
CA LEU A 177 5.86 -18.43 0.03
C LEU A 177 6.66 -19.62 0.54
N LEU A 178 7.66 -19.35 1.38
CA LEU A 178 8.57 -20.35 1.91
C LEU A 178 7.99 -21.06 3.15
N ASP A 179 7.27 -20.30 3.98
CA ASP A 179 6.60 -20.80 5.17
C ASP A 179 5.37 -19.93 5.49
N SER A 180 4.21 -20.57 5.66
CA SER A 180 2.94 -19.89 5.95
C SER A 180 2.72 -19.60 7.44
N ALA A 181 3.57 -20.13 8.34
CA ALA A 181 3.50 -19.96 9.79
C ALA A 181 4.90 -19.79 10.40
N PHE A 182 5.76 -19.02 9.73
CA PHE A 182 7.14 -18.77 10.15
C PHE A 182 7.23 -18.06 11.51
N SER A 183 6.30 -17.16 11.81
CA SER A 183 6.22 -16.43 13.07
C SER A 183 4.78 -16.15 13.49
N GLU A 184 4.59 -15.69 14.74
CA GLU A 184 3.28 -15.27 15.21
C GLU A 184 2.88 -13.96 14.51
N GLY A 185 1.81 -14.01 13.71
CA GLY A 185 1.28 -12.84 13.01
C GLY A 185 0.74 -11.77 13.97
N ARG A 186 0.66 -10.52 13.49
CA ARG A 186 0.08 -9.41 14.27
C ARG A 186 -1.40 -9.66 14.51
N SER A 187 -1.84 -9.45 15.76
CA SER A 187 -3.23 -9.60 16.16
C SER A 187 -4.18 -8.83 15.23
N PHE A 188 -5.32 -9.44 14.90
CA PHE A 188 -6.35 -8.86 14.06
C PHE A 188 -7.71 -8.89 14.77
N SER A 189 -8.38 -7.74 14.79
CA SER A 189 -9.77 -7.60 15.27
C SER A 189 -10.54 -6.74 14.29
N LEU A 190 -11.69 -7.25 13.86
CA LEU A 190 -12.64 -6.55 13.00
C LEU A 190 -13.33 -5.39 13.74
N ALA A 191 -13.58 -5.55 15.04
CA ALA A 191 -14.13 -4.50 15.87
C ALA A 191 -13.02 -3.50 16.28
N ARG A 192 -13.35 -2.20 16.23
CA ARG A 192 -12.53 -1.17 16.90
C ARG A 192 -12.49 -1.52 18.39
N PRO A 193 -11.32 -1.50 19.07
CA PRO A 193 -11.27 -1.76 20.50
C PRO A 193 -12.25 -0.82 21.19
N THR A 194 -13.27 -1.37 21.84
CA THR A 194 -14.16 -0.59 22.69
C THR A 194 -13.30 -0.10 23.85
N ALA A 195 -13.11 1.22 23.94
CA ALA A 195 -12.54 1.82 25.14
C ALA A 195 -13.48 1.44 26.30
N ASN A 196 -12.96 0.62 27.23
CA ASN A 196 -13.54 0.21 28.52
C ASN A 196 -15.05 0.46 28.67
N ALA A 197 -15.85 -0.57 28.39
CA ALA A 197 -17.17 -0.64 29.02
C ALA A 197 -16.94 -0.78 30.54
N PRO A 198 -17.49 0.11 31.38
CA PRO A 198 -17.41 -0.09 32.83
C PRO A 198 -18.13 -1.40 33.18
N GLU A 199 -17.48 -2.23 33.99
CA GLU A 199 -18.09 -3.43 34.56
C GLU A 199 -19.42 -3.06 35.21
N PRO A 200 -20.51 -3.81 34.96
CA PRO A 200 -21.72 -3.65 35.74
C PRO A 200 -21.42 -4.06 37.18
N GLN A 201 -21.37 -3.07 38.07
CA GLN A 201 -21.42 -3.32 39.51
C GLN A 201 -22.84 -3.69 39.91
N ALA A 202 -22.93 -4.82 40.60
CA ALA A 202 -24.05 -5.44 41.31
C ALA A 202 -25.05 -6.26 40.48
#